data_AF-A0A9W6SGH2-F1
#
_entry.id   AF-A0A9W6SGH2-F1
#
_cell.length_a   1.000
_cell.length_b   1.000
_cell.length_c   1.000
_cell.angle_alpha   90.00
_cell.angle_beta   90.00
_cell.angle_gamma   90.00
#
_symmetry.space_group_name_H-M   'P 1'
#
loop_
_entity.id
_entity.type
_entity.pdbx_description
1 polymer ?
#
loop_
_entity_poly.entity_id
_entity_poly.type
_entity_poly.pdbx_seq_one_letter_code
_entity_poly.pdbx_strand_id
1 'polypeptide(L)'
;MARRKDPNGNEWMASGWFQVLPMTQGQWLWLLLMGATRSRADGTLDALVERGQRSGEKWFDTATGGLEARIFWGFSDEERWRTAEIVATDQLRRERCVAALGRLGLREPRTVRDLAWLMGALGLCRHEVDAGTERWRVPQVLPLPAEVLPMDEEWARESDEIRWQYQIAAITGDLAQLFTGELNRPDEVVTTIAELARLIDHDTEDVRHGLVDFAVNPLVFLTSEPIVSLTVDGPGGLTHADPERLADEAPFRITFDWAALAERSLRVHRLDPEHPTEPD
;
A
#
# COMPACT_ATOMS: atom_id res chain seq x y z
N MET A 1 -19.56 -4.81 -1.27
CA MET A 1 -18.37 -5.67 -1.41
C MET A 1 -18.02 -6.20 -0.04
N ALA A 2 -17.91 -7.51 0.16
CA ALA A 2 -17.54 -8.06 1.48
C ALA A 2 -16.05 -7.78 1.74
N ARG A 3 -15.70 -7.26 2.93
CA ARG A 3 -14.30 -6.98 3.28
C ARG A 3 -13.52 -8.29 3.39
N ARG A 4 -12.46 -8.41 2.60
CA ARG A 4 -11.60 -9.60 2.55
C ARG A 4 -10.25 -9.25 3.17
N LYS A 5 -9.68 -10.22 3.88
CA LYS A 5 -8.33 -10.14 4.43
C LYS A 5 -7.33 -10.01 3.30
N ASP A 6 -6.44 -9.01 3.38
CA ASP A 6 -5.26 -8.93 2.52
C ASP A 6 -4.29 -10.11 2.86
N PRO A 7 -4.02 -11.02 1.91
CA PRO A 7 -3.15 -12.18 2.14
C PRO A 7 -1.69 -11.79 2.44
N ASN A 8 -1.23 -10.65 1.93
CA ASN A 8 0.12 -10.12 2.10
C ASN A 8 0.31 -9.41 3.46
N GLY A 9 -0.77 -9.21 4.21
CA GLY A 9 -0.74 -8.50 5.49
C GLY A 9 -0.61 -6.99 5.34
N ASN A 10 -0.91 -6.46 4.16
CA ASN A 10 -0.89 -5.02 3.86
C ASN A 10 -2.22 -4.32 4.17
N GLU A 11 -2.99 -4.90 5.10
CA GLU A 11 -4.29 -4.41 5.58
C GLU A 11 -4.27 -2.92 5.98
N TRP A 12 -3.13 -2.40 6.44
CA TRP A 12 -2.95 -0.98 6.73
C TRP A 12 -3.14 -0.09 5.49
N MET A 13 -2.58 -0.50 4.35
CA MET A 13 -2.74 0.20 3.08
C MET A 13 -4.14 -0.05 2.52
N ALA A 14 -4.58 -1.31 2.50
CA ALA A 14 -5.88 -1.70 1.97
C ALA A 14 -7.08 -1.06 2.70
N SER A 15 -6.93 -0.75 4.00
CA SER A 15 -7.97 -0.09 4.79
C SER A 15 -8.04 1.42 4.59
N GLY A 16 -7.02 2.06 4.01
CA GLY A 16 -6.99 3.51 3.83
C GLY A 16 -6.56 4.31 5.06
N TRP A 17 -6.24 3.67 6.20
CA TRP A 17 -5.78 4.39 7.39
C TRP A 17 -4.49 5.17 7.18
N PHE A 18 -3.66 4.74 6.24
CA PHE A 18 -2.46 5.45 5.82
C PHE A 18 -2.74 6.86 5.24
N GLN A 19 -3.97 7.15 4.78
CA GLN A 19 -4.42 8.47 4.35
C GLN A 19 -4.92 9.36 5.50
N VAL A 20 -5.29 8.75 6.63
CA VAL A 20 -5.97 9.44 7.73
C VAL A 20 -5.08 9.62 8.95
N LEU A 21 -4.19 8.67 9.21
CA LEU A 21 -3.22 8.70 10.31
C LEU A 21 -1.80 8.96 9.80
N PRO A 22 -0.86 9.32 10.68
CA PRO A 22 0.57 9.43 10.35
C PRO A 22 1.07 8.17 9.63
N MET A 23 1.36 8.29 8.33
CA MET A 23 1.52 7.14 7.45
C MET A 23 2.65 6.21 7.92
N THR A 24 3.87 6.73 7.99
CA THR A 24 5.07 5.96 8.30
C THR A 24 4.98 5.37 9.70
N GLN A 25 4.74 6.20 10.72
CA GLN A 25 4.69 5.75 12.11
C GLN A 25 3.52 4.80 12.38
N GLY A 26 2.35 5.05 11.78
CA GLY A 26 1.18 4.18 11.88
C GLY A 26 1.41 2.81 11.23
N GLN A 27 2.03 2.78 10.04
CA GLN A 27 2.38 1.54 9.34
C GLN A 27 3.35 0.68 10.16
N TRP A 28 4.42 1.28 10.69
CA TRP A 28 5.42 0.53 11.46
C TRP A 28 4.88 0.05 12.80
N LEU A 29 4.01 0.83 13.46
CA LEU A 29 3.26 0.35 14.62
C LEU A 29 2.33 -0.81 14.26
N TRP A 30 1.59 -0.71 13.15
CA TRP A 30 0.76 -1.81 12.67
C TRP A 30 1.57 -3.09 12.45
N LEU A 31 2.72 -3.00 11.77
CA LEU A 31 3.61 -4.14 11.51
C LEU A 31 4.14 -4.74 12.82
N LEU A 32 4.52 -3.92 13.80
CA LEU A 32 4.93 -4.37 15.14
C LEU A 32 3.82 -5.19 15.81
N LEU A 33 2.60 -4.64 15.88
CA LEU A 33 1.46 -5.26 16.56
C LEU A 33 0.95 -6.50 15.82
N MET A 34 1.03 -6.50 14.49
CA MET A 34 0.73 -7.66 13.65
C MET A 34 1.73 -8.78 13.87
N GLY A 35 3.03 -8.46 13.97
CA GLY A 35 4.08 -9.40 14.38
C GLY A 35 3.81 -10.00 15.76
N ALA A 36 3.42 -9.15 16.73
CA ALA A 36 3.05 -9.60 18.07
C ALA A 36 1.83 -10.53 18.05
N THR A 37 0.83 -10.21 17.23
CA THR A 37 -0.39 -11.01 17.05
C THR A 37 -0.08 -12.39 16.45
N ARG A 38 0.69 -12.41 15.35
CA ARG A 38 1.07 -13.65 14.66
C ARG A 38 1.90 -14.58 15.54
N SER A 39 2.84 -14.01 16.30
CA SER A 39 3.70 -14.77 17.22
C SER A 39 3.06 -15.07 18.58
N ARG A 40 1.86 -14.52 18.85
CA ARG A 40 1.20 -14.54 20.17
C ARG A 40 2.10 -14.00 21.28
N ALA A 41 2.90 -12.99 20.95
CA ALA A 41 3.77 -12.30 21.88
C ALA A 41 2.95 -11.44 22.86
N ASP A 42 3.07 -11.74 24.15
CA ASP A 42 2.57 -10.89 25.24
C ASP A 42 3.67 -9.92 25.70
N GLY A 43 3.24 -8.78 26.25
CA GLY A 43 4.10 -7.71 26.75
C GLY A 43 3.52 -6.32 26.54
N THR A 44 4.12 -5.35 27.25
CA THR A 44 3.93 -3.92 27.01
C THR A 44 4.43 -3.51 25.64
N LEU A 45 4.06 -2.33 25.14
CA LEU A 45 4.62 -1.78 23.89
C LEU A 45 6.15 -1.79 23.89
N ASP A 46 6.79 -1.41 25.00
CA ASP A 46 8.26 -1.40 25.14
C ASP A 46 8.84 -2.81 24.97
N ALA A 47 8.25 -3.82 25.64
CA ALA A 47 8.69 -5.20 25.53
C ALA A 47 8.48 -5.77 24.11
N LEU A 48 7.42 -5.34 23.41
CA LEU A 48 7.17 -5.73 22.02
C LEU A 48 8.18 -5.10 21.06
N VAL A 49 8.51 -3.81 21.24
CA VAL A 49 9.57 -3.14 20.47
C VAL A 49 10.91 -3.85 20.68
N GLU A 50 11.31 -4.06 21.94
CA GLU A 50 12.56 -4.74 22.28
C GLU A 50 12.64 -6.14 21.67
N ARG A 51 11.54 -6.92 21.74
CA ARG A 51 11.47 -8.25 21.13
C ARG A 51 11.50 -8.22 19.60
N GLY A 52 10.90 -7.19 19.00
CA GLY A 52 10.85 -6.98 17.56
C GLY A 52 12.21 -6.61 16.96
N GLN A 53 13.05 -5.92 17.72
CA GLN A 53 14.44 -5.58 17.37
C GLN A 53 15.34 -6.83 17.42
N ARG A 54 15.24 -7.72 16.43
CA ARG A 54 16.12 -8.89 16.33
C ARG A 54 17.53 -8.47 15.92
N SER A 55 18.54 -9.14 16.50
CA SER A 55 19.92 -9.14 16.00
C SER A 55 20.60 -7.77 15.85
N GLY A 56 20.36 -6.84 16.79
CA GLY A 56 21.05 -5.53 16.81
C GLY A 56 20.53 -4.51 15.81
N GLU A 57 19.53 -4.88 14.99
CA GLU A 57 18.89 -3.97 14.05
C GLU A 57 17.70 -3.29 14.74
N LYS A 58 17.85 -1.99 15.02
CA LYS A 58 16.82 -1.15 15.63
C LYS A 58 15.80 -0.67 14.60
N TRP A 59 15.28 -1.57 13.77
CA TRP A 59 14.42 -1.22 12.63
C TRP A 59 13.28 -0.28 13.02
N PHE A 60 12.63 -0.52 14.18
CA PHE A 60 11.52 0.30 14.65
C PHE A 60 11.97 1.71 15.01
N ASP A 61 13.11 1.85 15.69
CA ASP A 61 13.65 3.16 16.06
C ASP A 61 14.14 3.91 14.82
N THR A 62 14.79 3.22 13.87
CA THR A 62 15.19 3.79 12.59
C THR A 62 13.99 4.31 11.80
N ALA A 63 12.89 3.56 11.81
CA ALA A 63 11.72 3.87 11.00
C ALA A 63 10.78 4.91 11.63
N THR A 64 10.73 4.99 12.95
CA THR A 64 9.75 5.82 13.67
C THR A 64 10.35 6.88 14.58
N GLY A 65 11.64 6.78 14.89
CA GLY A 65 12.32 7.51 15.96
C GLY A 65 12.15 6.89 17.36
N GLY A 66 11.39 5.80 17.48
CA GLY A 66 11.05 5.15 18.75
C GLY A 66 9.70 5.60 19.32
N LEU A 67 9.26 4.96 20.42
CA LEU A 67 7.92 5.19 20.99
C LEU A 67 7.69 6.63 21.49
N GLU A 68 8.73 7.30 21.95
CA GLU A 68 8.64 8.69 22.44
C GLU A 68 8.90 9.73 21.35
N ALA A 69 9.17 9.31 20.11
CA ALA A 69 9.37 10.23 19.00
C ALA A 69 8.10 11.02 18.71
N ARG A 70 8.30 12.26 18.29
CA ARG A 70 7.20 13.15 17.89
C ARG A 70 6.48 12.59 16.66
N ILE A 71 5.16 12.79 16.61
CA ILE A 71 4.36 12.44 15.44
C ILE A 71 4.73 13.30 14.23
N PHE A 72 4.91 12.62 13.10
CA PHE A 72 5.17 13.21 11.79
C PHE A 72 4.15 12.71 10.77
N TRP A 73 3.51 13.64 10.07
CA TRP A 73 2.36 13.36 9.20
C TRP A 73 2.71 13.05 7.74
N GLY A 74 3.96 13.25 7.33
CA GLY A 74 4.38 13.01 5.95
C GLY A 74 5.13 11.70 5.71
N PHE A 75 5.65 11.53 4.49
CA PHE A 75 6.27 10.29 4.01
C PHE A 75 7.69 10.00 4.56
N SER A 76 8.51 11.03 4.82
CA SER A 76 9.76 10.95 5.59
C SER A 76 10.31 12.36 5.90
N ASP A 77 11.28 12.47 6.82
CA ASP A 77 12.04 13.69 7.10
C ASP A 77 13.08 14.04 6.01
N GLU A 78 13.19 13.27 4.92
CA GLU A 78 14.03 13.66 3.78
C GLU A 78 13.31 14.74 2.95
N GLU A 79 13.41 15.96 3.44
CA GLU A 79 12.76 17.20 2.96
C GLU A 79 13.07 17.57 1.50
N ARG A 80 14.04 16.92 0.83
CA ARG A 80 14.64 17.42 -0.42
C ARG A 80 13.70 17.44 -1.63
N TRP A 81 12.58 16.72 -1.60
CA TRP A 81 11.69 16.57 -2.75
C TRP A 81 10.25 17.02 -2.51
N ARG A 82 9.95 17.65 -1.37
CA ARG A 82 8.57 18.07 -1.06
C ARG A 82 8.22 19.38 -1.76
N THR A 83 7.25 19.32 -2.66
CA THR A 83 6.62 20.52 -3.22
C THR A 83 5.72 21.16 -2.16
N ALA A 84 5.43 22.47 -2.32
CA ALA A 84 4.49 23.18 -1.45
C ALA A 84 3.09 22.53 -1.42
N GLU A 85 2.71 21.89 -2.52
CA GLU A 85 1.45 21.16 -2.67
C GLU A 85 1.40 19.89 -1.80
N ILE A 86 2.48 19.12 -1.73
CA ILE A 86 2.58 17.93 -0.85
C ILE A 86 2.45 18.36 0.61
N VAL A 87 3.14 19.43 1.01
CA VAL A 87 3.07 19.96 2.38
C VAL A 87 1.66 20.44 2.73
N ALA A 88 1.00 21.16 1.80
CA ALA A 88 -0.38 21.60 1.99
C ALA A 88 -1.35 20.43 2.13
N THR A 89 -1.14 19.37 1.34
CA THR A 89 -1.95 18.14 1.38
C THR A 89 -1.80 17.41 2.71
N ASP A 90 -0.56 17.21 3.19
CA ASP A 90 -0.29 16.59 4.50
C ASP A 90 -0.92 17.39 5.65
N GLN A 91 -0.82 18.72 5.59
CA GLN A 91 -1.41 19.61 6.58
C GLN A 91 -2.94 19.54 6.58
N LEU A 92 -3.58 19.54 5.40
CA LEU A 92 -5.03 19.39 5.28
C LEU A 92 -5.51 18.03 5.82
N ARG A 93 -4.79 16.95 5.50
CA ARG A 93 -5.08 15.59 6.02
C ARG A 93 -5.03 15.57 7.54
N ARG A 94 -3.97 16.15 8.13
CA ARG A 94 -3.82 16.31 9.57
C ARG A 94 -4.99 17.10 10.18
N GLU A 95 -5.33 18.26 9.62
CA GLU A 95 -6.42 19.10 10.12
C GLU A 95 -7.77 18.38 10.12
N ARG A 96 -8.11 17.70 9.01
CA ARG A 96 -9.33 16.88 8.91
C ARG A 96 -9.34 15.76 9.96
N CYS A 97 -8.23 15.03 10.12
CA CYS A 97 -8.13 13.99 11.14
C CYS A 97 -8.30 14.56 12.54
N VAL A 98 -7.58 15.63 12.90
CA VAL A 98 -7.63 16.22 14.25
C VAL A 98 -9.03 16.75 14.57
N ALA A 99 -9.71 17.37 13.59
CA ALA A 99 -11.10 17.79 13.75
C ALA A 99 -12.04 16.59 14.00
N ALA A 100 -11.86 15.49 13.25
CA ALA A 100 -12.64 14.27 13.42
C ALA A 100 -12.41 13.60 14.79
N LEU A 101 -11.14 13.53 15.24
CA LEU A 101 -10.78 13.05 16.58
C LEU A 101 -11.43 13.91 17.67
N GLY A 102 -11.41 15.23 17.52
CA GLY A 102 -12.04 16.15 18.46
C GLY A 102 -13.54 15.91 18.62
N ARG A 103 -14.26 15.57 17.53
CA ARG A 103 -15.68 15.20 17.58
C ARG A 103 -15.95 13.90 18.36
N LEU A 104 -14.96 13.01 18.43
CA LEU A 104 -15.01 11.78 19.23
C LEU A 104 -14.49 11.98 20.67
N GLY A 105 -14.09 13.20 21.05
CA GLY A 105 -13.46 13.48 22.34
C GLY A 105 -12.03 12.94 22.46
N LEU A 106 -11.42 12.53 21.35
CA LEU A 106 -10.05 12.05 21.27
C LEU A 106 -9.09 13.21 21.01
N ARG A 107 -7.83 13.04 21.42
CA ARG A 107 -6.77 14.05 21.25
C ARG A 107 -5.86 13.67 20.10
N GLU A 108 -5.27 14.68 19.48
CA GLU A 108 -4.17 14.49 18.55
C GLU A 108 -2.99 13.78 19.27
N PRO A 109 -2.42 12.71 18.67
CA PRO A 109 -1.29 12.02 19.27
C PRO A 109 -0.03 12.90 19.16
N ARG A 110 0.75 13.00 20.23
CA ARG A 110 2.00 13.77 20.23
C ARG A 110 3.22 12.89 20.02
N THR A 111 3.15 11.65 20.48
CA THR A 111 4.20 10.63 20.33
C THR A 111 3.72 9.39 19.59
N VAL A 112 4.65 8.57 19.10
CA VAL A 112 4.34 7.25 18.53
C VAL A 112 3.58 6.38 19.55
N ARG A 113 3.91 6.48 20.84
CA ARG A 113 3.14 5.82 21.92
C ARG A 113 1.70 6.33 21.97
N ASP A 114 1.49 7.65 21.93
CA ASP A 114 0.13 8.22 21.88
C ASP A 114 -0.63 7.72 20.65
N LEU A 115 0.04 7.56 19.50
CA LEU A 115 -0.56 7.00 18.29
C LEU A 115 -0.98 5.54 18.50
N ALA A 116 -0.19 4.71 19.18
CA ALA A 116 -0.59 3.34 19.50
C ALA A 116 -1.85 3.31 20.38
N TRP A 117 -1.95 4.20 21.38
CA TRP A 117 -3.15 4.36 22.19
C TRP A 117 -4.35 4.85 21.39
N LEU A 118 -4.14 5.82 20.49
CA LEU A 118 -5.17 6.30 19.59
C LEU A 118 -5.68 5.19 18.67
N MET A 119 -4.79 4.39 18.09
CA MET A 119 -5.14 3.22 17.28
C MET A 119 -6.01 2.24 18.09
N GLY A 120 -5.73 2.06 19.38
CA GLY A 120 -6.55 1.28 20.30
C GLY A 120 -7.95 1.88 20.49
N ALA A 121 -8.05 3.19 20.72
CA ALA A 121 -9.33 3.90 20.87
C ALA A 121 -10.18 3.86 19.59
N LEU A 122 -9.54 3.84 18.42
CA LEU A 122 -10.18 3.72 17.11
C LEU A 122 -10.51 2.26 16.73
N GLY A 123 -10.20 1.29 17.59
CA GLY A 123 -10.47 -0.14 17.33
C GLY A 123 -9.55 -0.77 16.27
N LEU A 124 -8.43 -0.12 15.94
CA LEU A 124 -7.42 -0.63 14.99
C LEU A 124 -6.48 -1.64 15.65
N CYS A 125 -6.39 -1.59 16.97
CA CYS A 125 -5.81 -2.63 17.78
C CYS A 125 -6.61 -2.79 19.08
N ARG A 126 -6.37 -3.89 19.79
CA ARG A 126 -6.87 -4.18 21.12
C ARG A 126 -5.70 -4.19 22.08
N HIS A 127 -5.89 -3.49 23.19
CA HIS A 127 -5.01 -3.53 24.34
C HIS A 127 -5.77 -4.17 25.50
N GLU A 128 -5.26 -5.28 26.01
CA GLU A 128 -5.87 -6.07 27.08
C GLU A 128 -4.86 -6.26 28.22
N VAL A 129 -5.32 -6.09 29.46
CA VAL A 129 -4.54 -6.35 30.67
C VAL A 129 -5.30 -7.38 31.49
N ASP A 130 -4.75 -8.59 31.60
CA ASP A 130 -5.36 -9.71 32.32
C ASP A 130 -4.33 -10.40 33.21
N ALA A 131 -4.65 -10.55 34.50
CA ALA A 131 -3.79 -11.17 35.51
C ALA A 131 -2.32 -10.66 35.50
N GLY A 132 -2.11 -9.37 35.22
CA GLY A 132 -0.78 -8.75 35.13
C GLY A 132 -0.04 -9.00 33.80
N THR A 133 -0.70 -9.65 32.84
CA THR A 133 -0.20 -9.84 31.48
C THR A 133 -0.83 -8.80 30.56
N GLU A 134 0.01 -7.98 29.93
CA GLU A 134 -0.41 -7.02 28.92
C GLU A 134 -0.33 -7.63 27.52
N ARG A 135 -1.33 -7.35 26.68
CA ARG A 135 -1.41 -7.87 25.31
C ARG A 135 -1.86 -6.78 24.35
N TRP A 136 -1.12 -6.62 23.27
CA TRP A 136 -1.52 -5.81 22.13
C TRP A 136 -1.80 -6.71 20.93
N ARG A 137 -2.98 -6.57 20.32
CA ARG A 137 -3.43 -7.41 19.21
C ARG A 137 -4.09 -6.59 18.13
N VAL A 138 -3.94 -7.01 16.88
CA VAL A 138 -4.67 -6.41 15.77
C VAL A 138 -5.84 -7.30 15.33
N PRO A 139 -6.95 -6.73 14.84
CA PRO A 139 -8.00 -7.50 14.21
C PRO A 139 -7.49 -8.10 12.88
N GLN A 140 -8.21 -9.12 12.39
CA GLN A 140 -7.90 -9.74 11.09
C GLN A 140 -8.20 -8.81 9.91
N VAL A 141 -9.21 -7.95 10.08
CA VAL A 141 -9.68 -6.97 9.08
C VAL A 141 -9.81 -5.65 9.81
N LEU A 142 -9.21 -4.60 9.27
CA LEU A 142 -9.32 -3.26 9.84
C LEU A 142 -10.69 -2.64 9.49
N PRO A 143 -11.28 -1.84 10.40
CA PRO A 143 -12.41 -1.02 10.02
C PRO A 143 -11.97 0.03 8.99
N LEU A 144 -12.89 0.50 8.15
CA LEU A 144 -12.58 1.64 7.26
C LEU A 144 -12.59 2.94 8.08
N PRO A 145 -11.80 3.96 7.70
CA PRO A 145 -11.84 5.25 8.37
C PRO A 145 -13.25 5.84 8.50
N ALA A 146 -14.07 5.74 7.45
CA ALA A 146 -15.44 6.28 7.43
C ALA A 146 -16.41 5.56 8.39
N GLU A 147 -16.03 4.39 8.91
CA GLU A 147 -16.83 3.62 9.87
C GLU A 147 -16.51 3.97 11.32
N VAL A 148 -15.34 4.56 11.55
CA VAL A 148 -14.82 4.88 12.89
C VAL A 148 -14.83 6.38 13.13
N LEU A 149 -14.40 7.15 12.13
CA LEU A 149 -14.33 8.60 12.21
C LEU A 149 -15.61 9.22 11.64
N PRO A 150 -16.09 10.33 12.24
CA PRO A 150 -17.12 11.14 11.62
C PRO A 150 -16.51 11.87 10.42
N MET A 151 -16.53 11.24 9.25
CA MET A 151 -16.10 11.84 7.99
C MET A 151 -17.31 12.46 7.28
N ASP A 152 -17.12 13.59 6.60
CA ASP A 152 -18.14 14.07 5.66
C ASP A 152 -18.09 13.26 4.35
N GLU A 153 -19.13 13.40 3.52
CA GLU A 153 -19.30 12.61 2.30
C GLU A 153 -18.17 12.84 1.29
N GLU A 154 -17.67 14.07 1.17
CA GLU A 154 -16.58 14.41 0.27
C GLU A 154 -15.27 13.73 0.70
N TRP A 155 -14.90 13.87 1.97
CA TRP A 155 -13.68 13.25 2.50
C TRP A 155 -13.76 11.72 2.49
N ALA A 156 -14.92 11.14 2.79
CA ALA A 156 -15.12 9.69 2.70
C ALA A 156 -14.92 9.19 1.26
N ARG A 157 -15.51 9.86 0.28
CA ARG A 157 -15.36 9.53 -1.15
C ARG A 157 -13.92 9.66 -1.63
N GLU A 158 -13.24 10.76 -1.30
CA GLU A 158 -11.81 10.95 -1.63
C GLU A 158 -10.94 9.86 -1.01
N SER A 159 -11.19 9.52 0.25
CA SER A 159 -10.46 8.46 0.94
C SER A 159 -10.69 7.09 0.30
N ASP A 160 -11.90 6.78 -0.14
CA ASP A 160 -12.22 5.53 -0.83
C ASP A 160 -11.61 5.46 -2.23
N GLU A 161 -11.58 6.57 -2.96
CA GLU A 161 -10.93 6.66 -4.27
C GLU A 161 -9.42 6.41 -4.17
N ILE A 162 -8.75 7.04 -3.20
CA ILE A 162 -7.32 6.81 -2.98
C ILE A 162 -7.06 5.37 -2.51
N ARG A 163 -7.90 4.84 -1.61
CA ARG A 163 -7.79 3.45 -1.14
C ARG A 163 -7.89 2.46 -2.32
N TRP A 164 -8.84 2.71 -3.22
CA TRP A 164 -8.99 1.93 -4.45
C TRP A 164 -7.73 2.00 -5.32
N GLN A 165 -7.21 3.20 -5.58
CA GLN A 165 -5.98 3.38 -6.37
C GLN A 165 -4.79 2.61 -5.78
N TYR A 166 -4.63 2.60 -4.46
CA TYR A 166 -3.55 1.84 -3.81
C TYR A 166 -3.76 0.32 -3.89
N GLN A 167 -5.00 -0.16 -3.81
CA GLN A 167 -5.30 -1.58 -4.02
C GLN A 167 -4.93 -1.99 -5.45
N ILE A 168 -5.32 -1.20 -6.45
CA ILE A 168 -4.95 -1.43 -7.85
C ILE A 168 -3.44 -1.40 -8.05
N ALA A 169 -2.75 -0.39 -7.49
CA ALA A 169 -1.29 -0.28 -7.59
C ALA A 169 -0.55 -1.51 -7.00
N ALA A 170 -1.09 -2.10 -5.92
CA ALA A 170 -0.52 -3.32 -5.35
C ALA A 170 -0.67 -4.51 -6.32
N ILE A 171 -1.86 -4.69 -6.92
CA ILE A 171 -2.11 -5.75 -7.90
C ILE A 171 -1.24 -5.56 -9.15
N THR A 172 -1.13 -4.32 -9.65
CA THR A 172 -0.22 -3.95 -10.74
C THR A 172 1.23 -4.29 -10.40
N GLY A 173 1.67 -4.05 -9.16
CA GLY A 173 3.00 -4.43 -8.66
C GLY A 173 3.23 -5.95 -8.65
N ASP A 174 2.24 -6.73 -8.21
CA ASP A 174 2.32 -8.20 -8.20
C ASP A 174 2.36 -8.77 -9.63
N LEU A 175 1.58 -8.20 -10.56
CA LEU A 175 1.65 -8.53 -11.99
C LEU A 175 3.04 -8.20 -12.56
N ALA A 176 3.58 -7.03 -12.24
CA ALA A 176 4.93 -6.64 -12.66
C ALA A 176 5.99 -7.62 -12.13
N GLN A 177 5.89 -8.02 -10.86
CA GLN A 177 6.79 -8.98 -10.23
C GLN A 177 6.69 -10.37 -10.88
N LEU A 178 5.47 -10.84 -11.19
CA LEU A 178 5.25 -12.08 -11.92
C LEU A 178 5.96 -12.04 -13.28
N PHE A 179 5.72 -11.00 -14.08
CA PHE A 179 6.26 -10.96 -15.45
C PHE A 179 7.77 -10.68 -15.48
N THR A 180 8.28 -9.81 -14.63
CA THR A 180 9.69 -9.40 -14.68
C THR A 180 10.61 -10.27 -13.83
N GLY A 181 10.10 -10.82 -12.73
CA GLY A 181 10.87 -11.65 -11.80
C GLY A 181 10.68 -13.14 -12.05
N GLU A 182 9.45 -13.64 -11.93
CA GLU A 182 9.17 -15.07 -11.97
C GLU A 182 9.22 -15.66 -13.38
N LEU A 183 8.60 -14.98 -14.35
CA LEU A 183 8.58 -15.37 -15.75
C LEU A 183 9.77 -14.82 -16.54
N ASN A 184 10.63 -14.02 -15.90
CA ASN A 184 11.87 -13.48 -16.45
C ASN A 184 11.70 -12.75 -17.81
N ARG A 185 10.78 -11.78 -17.84
CA ARG A 185 10.53 -10.87 -18.97
C ARG A 185 10.18 -11.60 -20.28
N PRO A 186 9.07 -12.34 -20.33
CA PRO A 186 8.62 -13.00 -21.55
C PRO A 186 8.16 -11.98 -22.60
N ASP A 187 8.48 -12.17 -23.88
CA ASP A 187 7.95 -11.30 -24.95
C ASP A 187 6.43 -11.45 -25.10
N GLU A 188 5.92 -12.64 -24.80
CA GLU A 188 4.51 -13.01 -24.91
C GLU A 188 4.11 -14.01 -23.82
N VAL A 189 2.91 -13.84 -23.27
CA VAL A 189 2.25 -14.80 -22.36
C VAL A 189 0.84 -15.08 -22.86
N VAL A 190 0.46 -16.35 -23.00
CA VAL A 190 -0.93 -16.76 -23.20
C VAL A 190 -1.45 -17.34 -21.89
N THR A 191 -2.53 -16.79 -21.36
CA THR A 191 -3.05 -17.13 -20.03
C THR A 191 -4.56 -16.86 -19.92
N THR A 192 -5.14 -17.08 -18.75
CA THR A 192 -6.52 -16.71 -18.40
C THR A 192 -6.52 -15.83 -17.15
N ILE A 193 -7.64 -15.16 -16.90
CA ILE A 193 -7.77 -14.29 -15.71
C ILE A 193 -7.75 -15.14 -14.44
N ALA A 194 -8.39 -16.31 -14.46
CA ALA A 194 -8.36 -17.26 -13.35
C ALA A 194 -6.94 -17.78 -13.06
N GLU A 195 -6.13 -18.00 -14.10
CA GLU A 195 -4.74 -18.42 -13.91
C GLU A 195 -3.89 -17.31 -13.29
N LEU A 196 -3.98 -16.07 -13.81
CA LEU A 196 -3.29 -14.92 -13.23
C LEU A 196 -3.70 -14.70 -11.77
N ALA A 197 -5.00 -14.67 -11.49
CA ALA A 197 -5.57 -14.55 -10.14
C ALA A 197 -4.95 -15.56 -9.17
N ARG A 198 -4.83 -16.83 -9.59
CA ARG A 198 -4.18 -17.87 -8.80
C ARG A 198 -2.68 -17.65 -8.62
N LEU A 199 -1.98 -17.16 -9.64
CA LEU A 199 -0.53 -16.93 -9.59
C LEU A 199 -0.17 -15.78 -8.65
N ILE A 200 -0.97 -14.71 -8.62
CA ILE A 200 -0.73 -13.55 -7.77
C ILE A 200 -1.57 -13.53 -6.48
N ASP A 201 -2.33 -14.58 -6.20
CA ASP A 201 -3.23 -14.74 -5.04
C ASP A 201 -4.27 -13.60 -4.87
N HIS A 202 -4.83 -13.14 -5.98
CA HIS A 202 -5.91 -12.15 -6.03
C HIS A 202 -7.21 -12.75 -6.59
N ASP A 203 -8.33 -12.04 -6.49
CA ASP A 203 -9.54 -12.45 -7.21
C ASP A 203 -9.55 -11.97 -8.66
N THR A 204 -10.46 -12.56 -9.45
CA THR A 204 -10.50 -12.32 -10.89
C THR A 204 -10.90 -10.89 -11.24
N GLU A 205 -11.68 -10.20 -10.40
CA GLU A 205 -12.09 -8.81 -10.64
C GLU A 205 -10.93 -7.85 -10.34
N ASP A 206 -10.25 -8.04 -9.22
CA ASP A 206 -9.04 -7.31 -8.86
C ASP A 206 -7.96 -7.42 -9.95
N VAL A 207 -7.76 -8.63 -10.51
CA VAL A 207 -6.86 -8.84 -11.66
C VAL A 207 -7.29 -8.04 -12.90
N ARG A 208 -8.59 -7.91 -13.19
CA ARG A 208 -9.05 -7.09 -14.33
C ARG A 208 -8.64 -5.66 -14.18
N HIS A 209 -8.91 -5.08 -13.02
CA HIS A 209 -8.55 -3.70 -12.74
C HIS A 209 -7.03 -3.50 -12.71
N GLY A 210 -6.29 -4.46 -12.14
CA GLY A 210 -4.83 -4.49 -12.20
C GLY A 210 -4.32 -4.54 -13.64
N LEU A 211 -4.94 -5.30 -14.54
CA LEU A 211 -4.56 -5.35 -15.96
C LEU A 211 -4.92 -4.07 -16.72
N VAL A 212 -6.04 -3.43 -16.38
CA VAL A 212 -6.38 -2.09 -16.92
C VAL A 212 -5.29 -1.09 -16.55
N ASP A 213 -4.93 -1.03 -15.26
CA ASP A 213 -3.88 -0.13 -14.79
C ASP A 213 -2.52 -0.52 -15.36
N PHE A 214 -2.14 -1.81 -15.35
CA PHE A 214 -0.87 -2.30 -15.88
C PHE A 214 -0.72 -2.05 -17.40
N ALA A 215 -1.80 -2.06 -18.17
CA ALA A 215 -1.73 -1.72 -19.60
C ALA A 215 -1.38 -0.23 -19.82
N VAL A 216 -1.79 0.65 -18.90
CA VAL A 216 -1.57 2.10 -18.96
C VAL A 216 -0.29 2.52 -18.23
N ASN A 217 -0.03 1.90 -17.08
CA ASN A 217 1.01 2.19 -16.09
C ASN A 217 1.76 0.90 -15.68
N PRO A 218 2.45 0.19 -16.61
CA PRO A 218 3.02 -1.14 -16.34
C PRO A 218 4.14 -1.16 -15.29
N LEU A 219 4.68 -0.01 -14.93
CA LEU A 219 5.49 0.19 -13.74
C LEU A 219 5.01 1.50 -13.10
N VAL A 220 4.73 1.46 -11.80
CA VAL A 220 3.98 2.44 -10.98
C VAL A 220 4.49 3.89 -11.06
N PHE A 221 5.57 4.17 -11.80
CA PHE A 221 5.97 5.52 -12.15
C PHE A 221 6.50 5.49 -13.59
N LEU A 222 5.95 6.35 -14.49
CA LEU A 222 6.68 7.16 -15.50
C LEU A 222 6.16 7.20 -16.96
N THR A 223 5.06 6.56 -17.39
CA THR A 223 4.73 6.61 -18.84
C THR A 223 3.25 6.69 -19.19
N SER A 224 2.90 7.55 -20.16
CA SER A 224 1.57 7.74 -20.74
C SER A 224 1.31 6.97 -22.05
N GLU A 225 2.22 6.06 -22.43
CA GLU A 225 2.11 5.24 -23.64
C GLU A 225 2.17 3.74 -23.26
N PRO A 226 1.26 2.89 -23.75
CA PRO A 226 1.17 1.49 -23.36
C PRO A 226 2.40 0.68 -23.82
N ILE A 227 2.98 -0.09 -22.90
CA ILE A 227 4.12 -1.02 -23.14
C ILE A 227 3.63 -2.47 -23.20
N VAL A 228 2.39 -2.68 -22.78
CA VAL A 228 1.71 -3.96 -22.68
C VAL A 228 0.47 -3.90 -23.56
N SER A 229 0.26 -4.91 -24.38
CA SER A 229 -0.94 -5.06 -25.20
C SER A 229 -1.62 -6.38 -24.88
N LEU A 230 -2.94 -6.32 -24.70
CA LEU A 230 -3.77 -7.49 -24.43
C LEU A 230 -4.57 -7.80 -25.68
N THR A 231 -4.55 -9.07 -26.12
CA THR A 231 -5.25 -9.49 -27.34
C THR A 231 -5.98 -10.81 -27.18
N VAL A 232 -7.05 -11.00 -27.95
CA VAL A 232 -7.80 -12.26 -28.08
C VAL A 232 -7.93 -12.65 -29.55
N ASP A 233 -8.14 -13.93 -29.81
CA ASP A 233 -8.40 -14.45 -31.16
C ASP A 233 -9.80 -14.00 -31.63
N GLY A 234 -9.83 -13.19 -32.69
CA GLY A 234 -11.04 -12.71 -33.33
C GLY A 234 -11.23 -13.22 -34.77
N PRO A 235 -12.39 -12.95 -35.41
CA PRO A 235 -12.73 -13.44 -36.76
C PRO A 235 -11.81 -13.00 -37.92
N GLY A 236 -10.76 -12.21 -37.64
CA GLY A 236 -9.77 -11.74 -38.60
C GLY A 236 -8.33 -11.77 -38.07
N GLY A 237 -8.06 -12.52 -37.00
CA GLY A 237 -6.77 -12.53 -36.30
C GLY A 237 -6.85 -11.90 -34.90
N LEU A 238 -5.71 -11.47 -34.38
CA LEU A 238 -5.63 -10.90 -33.03
C LEU A 238 -6.32 -9.54 -32.95
N THR A 239 -7.13 -9.36 -31.92
CA THR A 239 -7.87 -8.12 -31.64
C THR A 239 -7.58 -7.64 -30.23
N HIS A 240 -7.52 -6.32 -30.03
CA HIS A 240 -7.27 -5.74 -28.70
C HIS A 240 -8.38 -6.17 -27.73
N ALA A 241 -7.98 -6.65 -26.56
CA ALA A 241 -8.86 -7.10 -25.51
C ALA A 241 -9.11 -5.97 -24.51
N ASP A 242 -10.37 -5.82 -24.10
CA ASP A 242 -10.74 -5.01 -22.95
C ASP A 242 -10.64 -5.88 -21.69
N PRO A 243 -9.69 -5.62 -20.75
CA PRO A 243 -9.45 -6.48 -19.61
C PRO A 243 -10.70 -6.67 -18.73
N GLU A 244 -11.53 -5.63 -18.60
CA GLU A 244 -12.78 -5.66 -17.81
C GLU A 244 -13.82 -6.62 -18.40
N ARG A 245 -13.68 -6.99 -19.69
CA ARG A 245 -14.66 -7.81 -20.43
C ARG A 245 -14.17 -9.21 -20.76
N LEU A 246 -12.93 -9.53 -20.44
CA LEU A 246 -12.41 -10.89 -20.59
C LEU A 246 -13.24 -11.84 -19.71
N ALA A 247 -13.48 -13.09 -20.13
CA ALA A 247 -14.07 -14.07 -19.22
C ALA A 247 -12.97 -14.72 -18.37
N ASP A 248 -13.32 -15.23 -17.18
CA ASP A 248 -12.34 -15.78 -16.22
C ASP A 248 -11.44 -16.87 -16.85
N GLU A 249 -12.04 -17.76 -17.64
CA GLU A 249 -11.37 -18.92 -18.26
C GLU A 249 -11.06 -18.73 -19.76
N ALA A 250 -11.40 -17.57 -20.34
CA ALA A 250 -11.12 -17.32 -21.75
C ALA A 250 -9.63 -17.01 -21.93
N PRO A 251 -8.92 -17.71 -22.83
CA PRO A 251 -7.51 -17.43 -23.08
C PRO A 251 -7.38 -16.07 -23.76
N PHE A 252 -6.38 -15.31 -23.31
CA PHE A 252 -5.93 -14.09 -23.95
C PHE A 252 -4.40 -14.04 -23.94
N ARG A 253 -3.86 -13.16 -24.76
CA ARG A 253 -2.42 -12.98 -24.95
C ARG A 253 -2.01 -11.62 -24.44
N ILE A 254 -0.93 -11.59 -23.67
CA ILE A 254 -0.25 -10.39 -23.20
C ILE A 254 1.08 -10.31 -23.95
N THR A 255 1.31 -9.23 -24.68
CA THR A 255 2.58 -8.97 -25.38
C THR A 255 3.28 -7.78 -24.76
N PHE A 256 4.60 -7.86 -24.64
CA PHE A 256 5.42 -6.87 -23.95
C PHE A 256 6.43 -6.24 -24.90
N ASP A 257 6.56 -4.91 -24.86
CA ASP A 257 7.66 -4.19 -25.51
C ASP A 257 8.74 -3.81 -24.49
N TRP A 258 9.55 -4.79 -24.10
CA TRP A 258 10.64 -4.57 -23.12
C TRP A 258 11.69 -3.57 -23.60
N ALA A 259 11.87 -3.43 -24.91
CA ALA A 259 12.81 -2.49 -25.49
C ALA A 259 12.33 -1.05 -25.29
N ALA A 260 11.04 -0.78 -25.56
CA ALA A 260 10.43 0.51 -25.28
C ALA A 260 10.49 0.85 -23.78
N LEU A 261 10.31 -0.13 -22.90
CA LEU A 261 10.47 0.07 -21.46
C LEU A 261 11.90 0.46 -21.07
N ALA A 262 12.89 -0.29 -21.55
CA ALA A 262 14.29 -0.03 -21.24
C ALA A 262 14.77 1.35 -21.73
N GLU A 263 14.36 1.76 -22.94
CA GLU A 263 14.68 3.08 -23.47
C GLU A 263 14.08 4.20 -22.61
N ARG A 264 12.86 4.02 -22.11
CA ARG A 264 12.16 5.02 -21.29
C ARG A 264 12.76 5.14 -19.90
N SER A 265 13.12 4.04 -19.25
CA SER A 265 13.83 4.08 -17.96
C SER A 265 15.13 4.88 -18.07
N LEU A 266 15.88 4.72 -19.18
CA LEU A 266 17.09 5.49 -19.45
C LEU A 266 16.82 6.99 -19.67
N ARG A 267 15.68 7.38 -20.26
CA ARG A 267 15.31 8.79 -20.44
C ARG A 267 14.99 9.48 -19.11
N VAL A 268 14.31 8.79 -18.20
CA VAL A 268 13.98 9.34 -16.87
C VAL A 268 15.25 9.58 -16.06
N HIS A 269 16.18 8.64 -16.06
CA HIS A 269 17.49 8.83 -15.41
C HIS A 269 18.33 9.97 -16.03
N ARG A 270 18.09 10.36 -17.29
CA ARG A 270 18.78 11.49 -17.93
C ARG A 270 18.16 12.85 -17.65
N LEU A 271 16.93 12.89 -17.14
CA LEU A 271 16.24 14.14 -16.79
C LEU A 271 16.47 14.57 -15.33
N ASP A 272 17.28 13.82 -14.57
CA ASP A 272 17.79 14.18 -13.24
C ASP A 272 19.29 14.55 -13.34
N PRO A 273 19.66 15.84 -13.48
CA PRO A 273 21.01 16.25 -13.82
C PRO A 273 21.98 16.37 -12.62
N GLU A 274 21.62 15.95 -11.40
CA GLU A 274 22.49 16.17 -10.24
C GLU A 274 23.50 15.04 -9.92
N HIS A 275 23.57 13.95 -10.68
CA HIS A 275 24.62 12.93 -10.51
C HIS A 275 25.34 12.57 -11.80
N PRO A 276 26.50 13.19 -12.11
CA PRO A 276 27.40 12.63 -13.10
C PRO A 276 27.97 11.31 -12.55
N THR A 277 27.61 10.20 -13.17
CA THR A 277 28.38 8.95 -13.04
C THR A 277 29.80 9.23 -13.51
N GLU A 278 30.77 9.19 -12.59
CA GLU A 278 32.19 9.11 -12.97
C GLU A 278 32.42 7.81 -13.76
N PRO A 279 33.10 7.88 -14.92
CA PRO A 279 33.50 6.68 -15.64
C PRO A 279 34.75 6.07 -14.99
N ASP A 280 34.76 4.73 -14.90
CA ASP A 280 35.93 3.89 -14.57
C ASP A 280 37.17 4.18 -15.44
#